data_AF-A0A1N6W2E3-F1
#
_entry.id   AF-A0A1N6W2E3-F1
#
_cell.length_a   1.000
_cell.length_b   1.000
_cell.length_c   1.000
_cell.angle_alpha   90.00
_cell.angle_beta   90.00
_cell.angle_gamma   90.00
#
_symmetry.space_group_name_H-M   'P 1'
#
loop_
_entity.id
_entity.type
_entity.pdbx_description
1 polymer ?
#
loop_
_entity_poly.entity_id
_entity_poly.type
_entity_poly.pdbx_seq_one_letter_code
_entity_poly.pdbx_strand_id
1 'polypeptide(L)'
;MTLGQLSQLIDHENDKIVRAQYFYQKVDAQNSILQIKIHSGDSTLSDEIYVDLKYLIIFYLKSIEEKQHGYDEIDLNKIFFYAKHLPFDQRVKILTFLHRLLALNGFEDETESCAKELINANCELFLNDKSIVSKLRWFYLKTTKNLVAIILTLTVFYGICYILLLPTDNPQMQLFEVEYLKLSDNFYQNHGANILAGLFQISDEFKIKPLNTFGIIMLVIGKLMFLIIVINILIKEISNKLKL
;
A
#
# COMPACT_ATOMS: atom_id res chain seq x y z
N MET A 1 37.99 -4.60 -6.98
CA MET A 1 37.94 -4.77 -8.45
C MET A 1 38.01 -3.37 -9.05
N THR A 2 38.83 -3.12 -10.06
CA THR A 2 38.91 -1.78 -10.67
C THR A 2 37.72 -1.54 -11.58
N LEU A 3 37.34 -0.26 -11.80
CA LEU A 3 36.26 0.12 -12.72
C LEU A 3 36.43 -0.50 -14.13
N GLY A 4 37.67 -0.58 -14.62
CA GLY A 4 37.98 -1.22 -15.90
C GLY A 4 37.71 -2.73 -15.93
N GLN A 5 37.94 -3.44 -14.82
CA GLN A 5 37.62 -4.87 -14.71
C GLN A 5 36.11 -5.12 -14.66
N LEU A 6 35.36 -4.23 -13.99
CA LEU A 6 33.89 -4.30 -13.93
C LEU A 6 33.25 -4.08 -15.30
N SER A 7 33.72 -3.07 -16.05
CA SER A 7 33.24 -2.81 -17.41
C SER A 7 33.47 -4.01 -18.32
N GLN A 8 34.67 -4.61 -18.29
CA GLN A 8 34.97 -5.80 -19.10
C GLN A 8 34.08 -7.00 -18.78
N LEU A 9 33.73 -7.20 -17.51
CA LEU A 9 32.81 -8.27 -17.11
C LEU A 9 31.38 -7.98 -17.59
N ILE A 10 30.92 -6.74 -17.49
CA ILE A 10 29.59 -6.35 -17.98
C ILE A 10 29.52 -6.50 -19.51
N ASP A 11 30.55 -6.07 -20.23
CA ASP A 11 30.63 -6.21 -21.69
C ASP A 11 30.63 -7.68 -22.11
N HIS A 12 31.34 -8.53 -21.37
CA HIS A 12 31.34 -9.97 -21.59
C HIS A 12 29.96 -10.61 -21.42
N GLU A 13 29.21 -10.20 -20.38
CA GLU A 13 27.84 -10.69 -20.17
C GLU A 13 26.86 -10.12 -21.22
N ASN A 14 27.02 -8.86 -21.63
CA ASN A 14 26.24 -8.27 -22.72
C ASN A 14 26.44 -9.05 -24.04
N ASP A 15 27.67 -9.46 -24.35
CA ASP A 15 27.94 -10.31 -25.51
C ASP A 15 27.26 -11.68 -25.42
N LYS A 16 27.06 -12.22 -24.21
CA LYS A 16 26.28 -13.46 -24.03
C LYS A 16 24.81 -13.21 -24.31
N ILE A 17 24.24 -12.08 -23.90
CA ILE A 17 22.84 -11.72 -24.20
C ILE A 17 22.61 -11.62 -25.71
N VAL A 18 23.53 -11.00 -26.45
CA VAL A 18 23.43 -10.85 -27.91
C VAL A 18 23.51 -12.21 -28.62
N ARG A 19 24.37 -13.11 -28.15
CA ARG A 19 24.58 -14.44 -28.74
C ARG A 19 23.57 -15.49 -28.30
N ALA A 20 22.83 -15.25 -27.22
CA ALA A 20 21.87 -16.17 -26.66
C ALA A 20 20.70 -16.43 -27.63
N GLN A 21 20.48 -17.70 -27.94
CA GLN A 21 19.36 -18.15 -28.77
C GLN A 21 18.05 -18.22 -27.96
N TYR A 22 18.15 -18.53 -26.67
CA TYR A 22 17.01 -18.74 -25.77
C TYR A 22 16.92 -17.64 -24.71
N PHE A 23 15.71 -17.35 -24.22
CA PHE A 23 15.52 -16.29 -23.22
C PHE A 23 16.12 -16.63 -21.85
N TYR A 24 16.16 -17.91 -21.43
CA TYR A 24 16.76 -18.28 -20.14
C TYR A 24 18.26 -17.91 -20.07
N GLN A 25 18.98 -18.02 -21.18
CA GLN A 25 20.40 -17.64 -21.25
C GLN A 25 20.56 -16.11 -21.09
N LYS A 26 19.60 -15.34 -21.63
CA LYS A 26 19.55 -13.88 -21.47
C LYS A 26 19.25 -13.50 -20.03
N VAL A 27 18.37 -14.24 -19.37
CA VAL A 27 18.07 -14.07 -17.94
C VAL A 27 19.33 -14.29 -17.11
N ASP A 28 20.07 -15.39 -17.34
CA ASP A 28 21.26 -15.71 -16.56
C ASP A 28 22.36 -14.65 -16.71
N ALA A 29 22.59 -14.18 -17.95
CA ALA A 29 23.54 -13.11 -18.24
C ALA A 29 23.10 -11.78 -17.62
N GLN A 30 21.83 -11.38 -17.79
CA GLN A 30 21.28 -10.15 -17.21
C GLN A 30 21.32 -10.17 -15.68
N ASN A 31 21.07 -11.33 -15.09
CA ASN A 31 21.18 -11.54 -13.66
C ASN A 31 22.61 -11.34 -13.15
N SER A 32 23.59 -11.83 -13.91
CA SER A 32 25.01 -11.65 -13.60
C SER A 32 25.40 -10.17 -13.66
N ILE A 33 24.93 -9.43 -14.67
CA ILE A 33 25.14 -7.98 -14.78
C ILE A 33 24.59 -7.25 -13.55
N LEU A 34 23.35 -7.54 -13.14
CA LEU A 34 22.74 -6.92 -11.96
C LEU A 34 23.50 -7.22 -10.68
N GLN A 35 23.95 -8.45 -10.49
CA GLN A 35 24.77 -8.82 -9.34
C GLN A 35 26.09 -8.06 -9.32
N ILE A 36 26.78 -7.95 -10.46
CA ILE A 36 28.02 -7.18 -10.58
C ILE A 36 27.79 -5.71 -10.20
N LYS A 37 26.73 -5.08 -10.73
CA LYS A 37 26.40 -3.67 -10.47
C LYS A 37 26.02 -3.41 -9.02
N ILE A 38 25.31 -4.33 -8.37
CA ILE A 38 24.91 -4.17 -6.97
C ILE A 38 26.08 -4.38 -6.01
N HIS A 39 26.93 -5.38 -6.26
CA HIS A 39 28.05 -5.71 -5.38
C HIS A 39 29.27 -4.79 -5.59
N SER A 40 29.33 -4.05 -6.70
CA SER A 40 30.42 -3.07 -6.93
C SER A 40 30.29 -1.83 -6.04
N GLY A 41 29.08 -1.50 -5.58
CA GLY A 41 28.81 -0.33 -4.73
C GLY A 41 29.00 1.02 -5.42
N ASP A 42 29.13 1.04 -6.76
CA ASP A 42 29.34 2.27 -7.52
C ASP A 42 28.01 2.97 -7.83
N SER A 43 27.85 4.20 -7.34
CA SER A 43 26.63 5.00 -7.54
C SER A 43 26.37 5.36 -9.00
N THR A 44 27.41 5.42 -9.84
CA THR A 44 27.24 5.76 -11.27
C THR A 44 26.53 4.67 -12.06
N LEU A 45 26.63 3.42 -11.60
CA LEU A 45 25.94 2.27 -12.20
C LEU A 45 24.47 2.15 -11.75
N SER A 46 24.03 2.93 -10.74
CA SER A 46 22.71 2.75 -10.14
C SER A 46 21.55 3.11 -11.08
N ASP A 47 21.73 4.11 -11.94
CA ASP A 47 20.71 4.49 -12.93
C ASP A 47 20.54 3.42 -14.03
N GLU A 48 21.59 2.64 -14.28
CA GLU A 48 21.52 1.52 -15.22
C GLU A 48 20.80 0.30 -14.64
N ILE A 49 20.85 0.11 -13.30
CA ILE A 49 20.18 -1.03 -12.62
C ILE A 49 18.68 -1.03 -12.92
N TYR A 50 18.04 0.15 -12.99
CA TYR A 50 16.60 0.23 -13.31
C TYR A 50 16.29 -0.32 -14.71
N VAL A 51 17.11 0.02 -15.69
CA VAL A 51 16.96 -0.43 -17.08
C VAL A 51 17.25 -1.93 -17.18
N ASP A 52 18.32 -2.39 -16.55
CA ASP A 52 18.70 -3.79 -16.50
C ASP A 52 17.65 -4.66 -15.82
N LEU A 53 17.03 -4.16 -14.75
CA LEU A 53 15.95 -4.86 -14.05
C LEU A 53 14.69 -4.98 -14.92
N LYS A 54 14.39 -3.97 -15.75
CA LYS A 54 13.31 -4.07 -16.74
C LYS A 54 13.58 -5.16 -17.75
N TYR A 55 14.81 -5.22 -18.28
CA TYR A 55 15.19 -6.26 -19.24
C TYR A 55 15.12 -7.65 -18.61
N LEU A 56 15.58 -7.79 -17.36
CA LEU A 56 15.47 -9.03 -16.61
C LEU A 56 14.01 -9.49 -16.54
N ILE A 57 13.08 -8.63 -16.11
CA ILE A 57 11.64 -8.96 -16.01
C ILE A 57 11.09 -9.43 -17.36
N ILE A 58 11.40 -8.71 -18.45
CA ILE A 58 10.92 -9.07 -19.78
C ILE A 58 11.47 -10.43 -20.22
N PHE A 59 12.76 -10.67 -20.02
CA PHE A 59 13.38 -11.95 -20.40
C PHE A 59 12.84 -13.11 -19.56
N TYR A 60 12.57 -12.88 -18.27
CA TYR A 60 12.04 -13.89 -17.35
C TYR A 60 10.65 -14.37 -17.76
N LEU A 61 9.76 -13.43 -18.11
CA LEU A 61 8.42 -13.76 -18.59
C LEU A 61 8.47 -14.56 -19.90
N LYS A 62 9.34 -14.14 -20.83
CA LYS A 62 9.51 -14.85 -22.10
C LYS A 62 10.14 -16.23 -21.95
N SER A 63 11.04 -16.42 -20.98
CA SER A 63 11.63 -17.75 -20.74
C SER A 63 10.60 -18.77 -20.24
N ILE A 64 9.58 -18.31 -19.52
CA ILE A 64 8.45 -19.16 -19.08
C ILE A 64 7.61 -19.59 -20.27
N GLU A 65 7.32 -18.67 -21.21
CA GLU A 65 6.60 -18.98 -22.45
C GLU A 65 7.32 -20.02 -23.31
N GLU A 66 8.67 -20.05 -23.29
CA GLU A 66 9.49 -21.02 -24.00
C GLU A 66 9.47 -22.44 -23.36
N LYS A 67 8.80 -22.63 -22.21
CA LYS A 67 8.58 -23.93 -21.52
C LYS A 67 9.86 -24.75 -21.30
N GLN A 68 10.97 -24.11 -20.99
CA GLN A 68 12.22 -24.83 -20.71
C GLN A 68 12.36 -25.11 -19.21
N HIS A 69 12.54 -26.39 -18.87
CA HIS A 69 12.64 -26.92 -17.51
C HIS A 69 13.61 -26.11 -16.63
N GLY A 70 13.11 -25.62 -15.48
CA GLY A 70 13.89 -24.90 -14.47
C GLY A 70 13.39 -23.48 -14.17
N TYR A 71 12.55 -22.92 -15.04
CA TYR A 71 11.89 -21.62 -14.86
C TYR A 71 10.38 -21.74 -15.10
N ASP A 72 9.73 -22.70 -14.44
CA ASP A 72 8.27 -22.87 -14.52
C ASP A 72 7.53 -21.81 -13.66
N GLU A 73 8.25 -21.17 -12.72
CA GLU A 73 7.73 -20.18 -11.78
C GLU A 73 8.61 -18.92 -11.77
N ILE A 74 7.99 -17.76 -11.58
CA ILE A 74 8.69 -16.48 -11.46
C ILE A 74 9.22 -16.34 -10.03
N ASP A 75 10.54 -16.31 -9.87
CA ASP A 75 11.16 -15.91 -8.60
C ASP A 75 11.02 -14.39 -8.36
N LEU A 76 9.87 -14.00 -7.82
CA LEU A 76 9.58 -12.62 -7.44
C LEU A 76 10.52 -12.10 -6.35
N ASN A 77 11.02 -12.96 -5.46
CA ASN A 77 11.87 -12.54 -4.35
C ASN A 77 13.19 -11.97 -4.89
N LYS A 78 13.73 -12.57 -5.95
CA LYS A 78 14.91 -12.07 -6.66
C LYS A 78 14.68 -10.71 -7.29
N ILE A 79 13.53 -10.49 -7.92
CA ILE A 79 13.17 -9.19 -8.51
C ILE A 79 12.99 -8.14 -7.42
N PHE A 80 12.32 -8.49 -6.31
CA PHE A 80 12.15 -7.60 -5.16
C PHE A 80 13.49 -7.25 -4.49
N PHE A 81 14.42 -8.21 -4.42
CA PHE A 81 15.76 -7.97 -3.92
C PHE A 81 16.49 -6.91 -4.76
N TYR A 82 16.45 -6.99 -6.09
CA TYR A 82 17.03 -5.97 -6.95
C TYR A 82 16.30 -4.62 -6.86
N ALA A 83 14.98 -4.64 -6.80
CA ALA A 83 14.18 -3.41 -6.66
C ALA A 83 14.49 -2.63 -5.36
N LYS A 84 14.86 -3.31 -4.27
CA LYS A 84 15.25 -2.66 -3.00
C LYS A 84 16.50 -1.78 -3.12
N HIS A 85 17.39 -2.07 -4.07
CA HIS A 85 18.60 -1.29 -4.32
C HIS A 85 18.33 -0.02 -5.14
N LEU A 86 17.12 0.13 -5.69
CA LEU A 86 16.72 1.32 -6.42
C LEU A 86 16.22 2.44 -5.48
N PRO A 87 16.40 3.71 -5.88
CA PRO A 87 15.71 4.84 -5.26
C PRO A 87 14.20 4.62 -5.19
N PHE A 88 13.53 5.18 -4.17
CA PHE A 88 12.10 4.94 -3.91
C PHE A 88 11.20 5.16 -5.13
N ASP A 89 11.41 6.25 -5.88
CA ASP A 89 10.61 6.56 -7.09
C ASP A 89 10.80 5.50 -8.20
N GLN A 90 12.05 5.09 -8.46
CA GLN A 90 12.35 4.05 -9.44
C GLN A 90 11.82 2.68 -8.99
N ARG A 91 11.86 2.39 -7.68
CA ARG A 91 11.31 1.16 -7.09
C ARG A 91 9.80 1.06 -7.30
N VAL A 92 9.05 2.13 -7.06
CA VAL A 92 7.60 2.14 -7.32
C VAL A 92 7.32 1.96 -8.81
N LYS A 93 8.08 2.62 -9.69
CA LYS A 93 7.94 2.49 -11.15
C LYS A 93 8.21 1.06 -11.62
N ILE A 94 9.26 0.40 -11.12
CA ILE A 94 9.59 -0.97 -11.54
C ILE A 94 8.57 -1.99 -11.02
N LEU A 95 8.09 -1.85 -9.78
CA LEU A 95 7.06 -2.73 -9.22
C LEU A 95 5.71 -2.54 -9.93
N THR A 96 5.36 -1.31 -10.31
CA THR A 96 4.16 -1.04 -11.13
C THR A 96 4.28 -1.67 -12.51
N PHE A 97 5.48 -1.58 -13.11
CA PHE A 97 5.77 -2.22 -14.39
C PHE A 97 5.65 -3.75 -14.32
N LEU A 98 6.24 -4.36 -13.28
CA LEU A 98 6.15 -5.80 -13.01
C LEU A 98 4.70 -6.24 -12.81
N HIS A 99 3.96 -5.57 -11.91
CA HIS A 99 2.56 -5.87 -11.63
C HIS A 99 1.71 -5.88 -12.91
N ARG A 100 1.88 -4.85 -13.76
CA ARG A 100 1.16 -4.77 -15.03
C ARG A 100 1.50 -5.95 -15.96
N LEU A 101 2.76 -6.34 -16.04
CA LEU A 101 3.17 -7.46 -16.87
C LEU A 101 2.68 -8.80 -16.33
N LEU A 102 2.73 -9.03 -15.03
CA LEU A 102 2.19 -10.25 -14.40
C LEU A 102 0.70 -10.40 -14.67
N ALA A 103 -0.07 -9.33 -14.46
CA ALA A 103 -1.51 -9.30 -14.72
C ALA A 103 -1.84 -9.56 -16.20
N LEU A 104 -1.07 -8.98 -17.13
CA LEU A 104 -1.27 -9.21 -18.57
C LEU A 104 -1.00 -10.65 -19.01
N ASN A 105 -0.10 -11.35 -18.32
CA ASN A 105 0.27 -12.73 -18.65
C ASN A 105 -0.47 -13.78 -17.80
N GLY A 106 -1.43 -13.36 -16.97
CA GLY A 106 -2.28 -14.27 -16.19
C GLY A 106 -1.63 -14.88 -14.95
N PHE A 107 -0.56 -14.29 -14.43
CA PHE A 107 0.12 -14.72 -13.20
C PHE A 107 -0.59 -14.15 -11.96
N GLU A 108 -1.76 -14.69 -11.60
CA GLU A 108 -2.64 -14.15 -10.56
C GLU A 108 -1.97 -14.11 -9.17
N ASP A 109 -1.37 -15.21 -8.72
CA ASP A 109 -0.74 -15.34 -7.40
C ASP A 109 0.49 -14.41 -7.25
N GLU A 110 1.29 -14.31 -8.31
CA GLU A 110 2.43 -13.42 -8.39
C GLU A 110 1.99 -11.95 -8.43
N THR A 111 0.87 -11.65 -9.11
CA THR A 111 0.30 -10.31 -9.16
C THR A 111 -0.11 -9.85 -7.76
N GLU A 112 -0.77 -10.71 -6.98
CA GLU A 112 -1.14 -10.39 -5.59
C GLU A 112 0.09 -10.14 -4.71
N SER A 113 1.13 -10.96 -4.87
CA SER A 113 2.41 -10.80 -4.16
C SER A 113 3.11 -9.50 -4.52
N CYS A 114 3.13 -9.14 -5.81
CA CYS A 114 3.67 -7.86 -6.29
C CYS A 114 2.86 -6.66 -5.80
N ALA A 115 1.53 -6.78 -5.70
CA ALA A 115 0.67 -5.72 -5.19
C ALA A 115 0.98 -5.41 -3.71
N LYS A 116 1.23 -6.44 -2.89
CA LYS A 116 1.63 -6.27 -1.48
C LYS A 116 2.95 -5.49 -1.35
N GLU A 117 3.96 -5.84 -2.14
CA GLU A 117 5.24 -5.13 -2.15
C GLU A 117 5.13 -3.71 -2.72
N LEU A 118 4.29 -3.49 -3.74
CA LEU A 118 4.02 -2.16 -4.29
C LEU A 118 3.38 -1.24 -3.23
N ILE A 119 2.45 -1.75 -2.41
CA ILE A 119 1.87 -1.00 -1.29
C ILE A 119 2.95 -0.64 -0.27
N ASN A 120 3.83 -1.58 0.09
CA ASN A 120 4.93 -1.34 1.03
C ASN A 120 5.89 -0.25 0.50
N ALA A 121 6.30 -0.34 -0.77
CA ALA A 121 7.17 0.65 -1.40
C ALA A 121 6.54 2.05 -1.46
N ASN A 122 5.24 2.13 -1.76
CA ASN A 122 4.49 3.39 -1.73
C ASN A 122 4.41 3.98 -0.30
N CYS A 123 4.24 3.13 0.72
CA CYS A 123 4.22 3.59 2.11
C CYS A 123 5.56 4.21 2.54
N GLU A 124 6.68 3.63 2.13
CA GLU A 124 8.02 4.20 2.37
C GLU A 124 8.22 5.55 1.67
N LEU A 125 7.75 5.67 0.42
CA LEU A 125 7.80 6.91 -0.33
C LEU A 125 6.99 8.02 0.36
N PHE A 126 5.78 7.72 0.82
CA PHE A 126 4.91 8.69 1.49
C PHE A 126 5.39 9.10 2.89
N LEU A 127 6.12 8.23 3.60
CA LEU A 127 6.72 8.58 4.89
C LEU A 127 7.88 9.57 4.76
N ASN A 128 8.66 9.44 3.69
CA ASN A 128 9.81 10.32 3.43
C ASN A 128 9.40 11.67 2.82
N ASP A 129 8.22 11.76 2.22
CA ASP A 129 7.65 13.03 1.78
C ASP A 129 7.13 13.86 2.98
N LYS A 130 7.59 15.10 3.11
CA LYS A 130 7.24 16.01 4.21
C LYS A 130 5.80 16.53 4.14
N SER A 131 5.11 16.33 3.02
CA SER A 131 3.76 16.83 2.79
C SER A 131 2.72 16.26 3.80
N ILE A 132 1.72 17.07 4.16
CA ILE A 132 0.56 16.59 4.94
C ILE A 132 -0.29 15.63 4.10
N VAL A 133 -0.36 15.84 2.79
CA VAL A 133 -1.14 15.00 1.87
C VAL A 133 -0.52 13.60 1.75
N SER A 134 0.81 13.48 1.73
CA SER A 134 1.50 12.18 1.72
C SER A 134 1.26 11.42 3.02
N LYS A 135 1.30 12.10 4.17
CA LYS A 135 0.98 11.49 5.48
C LYS A 135 -0.47 11.00 5.56
N LEU A 136 -1.43 11.75 5.01
CA LEU A 136 -2.82 11.30 4.92
C LEU A 136 -2.97 10.08 4.01
N ARG A 137 -2.28 10.05 2.87
CA ARG A 137 -2.25 8.88 1.97
C ARG A 137 -1.61 7.67 2.63
N TRP A 138 -0.52 7.87 3.37
CA TRP A 138 0.13 6.80 4.14
C TRP A 138 -0.80 6.23 5.21
N PHE A 139 -1.45 7.11 5.98
CA PHE A 139 -2.45 6.69 6.97
C PHE A 139 -3.53 5.86 6.28
N TYR A 140 -4.14 6.41 5.22
CA TYR A 140 -5.15 5.71 4.42
C TYR A 140 -4.71 4.31 3.96
N LEU A 141 -3.50 4.16 3.39
CA LEU A 141 -3.00 2.87 2.93
C LEU A 141 -2.78 1.86 4.06
N LYS A 142 -2.31 2.34 5.21
CA LYS A 142 -2.02 1.45 6.36
C LYS A 142 -3.30 0.96 7.03
N THR A 143 -4.28 1.84 7.15
CA THR A 143 -5.60 1.59 7.74
C THR A 143 -6.40 0.53 6.97
N THR A 144 -6.11 0.35 5.69
CA THR A 144 -6.93 -0.43 4.75
C THR A 144 -6.31 -1.79 4.39
N LYS A 145 -5.07 -2.02 4.85
CA LYS A 145 -4.28 -3.23 4.56
C LYS A 145 -4.93 -4.53 5.09
N ASN A 146 -5.48 -4.52 6.31
CA ASN A 146 -6.07 -5.71 6.97
C ASN A 146 -7.40 -5.35 7.66
N LEU A 147 -8.34 -6.29 7.71
CA LEU A 147 -9.56 -6.22 8.51
C LEU A 147 -9.28 -5.81 9.98
N VAL A 148 -8.19 -6.31 10.58
CA VAL A 148 -7.76 -5.90 11.93
C VAL A 148 -7.44 -4.39 12.00
N ALA A 149 -6.78 -3.84 10.97
CA ALA A 149 -6.46 -2.40 10.92
C ALA A 149 -7.73 -1.55 10.77
N ILE A 150 -8.73 -2.06 10.03
CA ILE A 150 -10.04 -1.44 9.88
C ILE A 150 -10.78 -1.42 11.21
N ILE A 151 -10.86 -2.55 11.92
CA ILE A 151 -11.49 -2.63 13.25
C ILE A 151 -10.82 -1.67 14.23
N LEU A 152 -9.49 -1.64 14.25
CA LEU A 152 -8.73 -0.74 15.11
C LEU A 152 -9.05 0.73 14.79
N THR A 153 -9.15 1.07 13.52
CA THR A 153 -9.47 2.44 13.10
C THR A 153 -10.88 2.84 13.47
N LEU A 154 -11.86 1.94 13.28
CA LEU A 154 -13.23 2.16 13.72
C LEU A 154 -13.31 2.33 15.25
N THR A 155 -12.49 1.59 15.99
CA THR A 155 -12.41 1.70 17.46
C THR A 155 -11.82 3.04 17.89
N VAL A 156 -10.74 3.50 17.25
CA VAL A 156 -10.15 4.82 17.50
C VAL A 156 -11.14 5.93 17.13
N PHE A 157 -11.79 5.83 15.97
CA PHE A 157 -12.82 6.78 15.53
C PHE A 157 -13.98 6.84 16.53
N TYR A 158 -14.48 5.69 16.98
CA TYR A 158 -15.49 5.60 18.03
C TYR A 158 -15.01 6.26 19.33
N GLY A 159 -13.76 6.02 19.75
CA GLY A 159 -13.18 6.67 20.92
C GLY A 159 -13.11 8.19 20.80
N ILE A 160 -12.77 8.71 19.61
CA ILE A 160 -12.78 10.15 19.33
C ILE A 160 -14.21 10.70 19.43
N CYS A 161 -15.19 10.03 18.81
CA CYS A 161 -16.60 10.43 18.92
C CYS A 161 -17.09 10.40 20.37
N TYR A 162 -16.68 9.39 21.14
CA TYR A 162 -17.00 9.25 22.56
C TYR A 162 -16.55 10.45 23.38
N ILE A 163 -15.30 10.88 23.18
CA ILE A 163 -14.74 12.03 23.89
C ILE A 163 -15.38 13.33 23.41
N LEU A 164 -15.54 13.52 22.11
CA LEU A 164 -16.09 14.76 21.54
C LEU A 164 -17.55 15.02 21.90
N LEU A 165 -18.34 13.95 22.06
CA LEU A 165 -19.76 14.03 22.42
C LEU A 165 -19.99 14.00 23.92
N LEU A 166 -18.94 13.82 24.72
CA LEU A 166 -19.07 13.83 26.17
C LEU A 166 -19.53 15.23 26.63
N PRO A 167 -20.55 15.34 27.50
CA PRO A 167 -20.94 16.63 28.05
C PRO A 167 -19.79 17.18 28.90
N THR A 168 -19.59 18.50 28.81
CA THR A 168 -18.57 19.23 29.57
C THR A 168 -19.22 20.44 30.22
N ASP A 169 -18.81 20.74 31.45
CA ASP A 169 -19.32 21.89 32.21
C ASP A 169 -18.73 23.22 31.71
N ASN A 170 -17.72 23.17 30.84
CA ASN A 170 -17.13 24.36 30.23
C ASN A 170 -17.88 24.71 28.93
N PRO A 171 -18.66 25.81 28.88
CA PRO A 171 -19.46 26.17 27.70
C PRO A 171 -18.63 26.42 26.44
N GLN A 172 -17.36 26.83 26.59
CA GLN A 172 -16.47 27.07 25.46
C GLN A 172 -15.95 25.78 24.82
N MET A 173 -15.93 24.68 25.57
CA MET A 173 -15.51 23.35 25.09
C MET A 173 -16.70 22.51 24.64
N GLN A 174 -17.93 22.93 24.95
CA GLN A 174 -19.13 22.22 24.56
C GLN A 174 -19.40 22.43 23.06
N LEU A 175 -19.15 21.39 22.27
CA LEU A 175 -19.37 21.43 20.82
C LEU A 175 -20.77 20.97 20.43
N PHE A 176 -21.36 20.10 21.25
CA PHE A 176 -22.60 19.41 20.97
C PHE A 176 -23.53 19.38 22.18
N GLU A 177 -24.82 19.46 21.90
CA GLU A 177 -25.88 19.05 22.80
C GLU A 177 -26.39 17.68 22.34
N VAL A 178 -26.52 16.75 23.28
CA VAL A 178 -26.83 15.35 23.00
C VAL A 178 -28.10 14.95 23.74
N GLU A 179 -29.11 14.50 23.00
CA GLU A 179 -30.33 13.92 23.55
C GLU A 179 -30.13 12.39 23.63
N TYR A 180 -30.04 11.87 24.84
CA TYR A 180 -29.77 10.45 25.09
C TYR A 180 -31.06 9.63 25.21
N LEU A 181 -31.06 8.45 24.58
CA LEU A 181 -31.96 7.37 24.95
C LEU A 181 -31.50 6.74 26.28
N LYS A 182 -32.42 6.29 27.13
CA LYS A 182 -32.08 5.50 28.30
C LYS A 182 -31.89 4.02 27.91
N LEU A 183 -30.65 3.65 27.60
CA LEU A 183 -30.21 2.27 27.28
C LEU A 183 -29.55 1.58 28.48
N SER A 184 -28.92 2.33 29.38
CA SER A 184 -28.27 1.82 30.60
C SER A 184 -28.44 2.82 31.75
N ASP A 185 -28.41 2.30 32.98
CA ASP A 185 -28.43 3.12 34.19
C ASP A 185 -27.07 3.79 34.47
N ASN A 186 -25.97 3.24 33.94
CA ASN A 186 -24.65 3.86 34.05
C ASN A 186 -24.46 4.90 32.94
N PHE A 187 -24.17 6.15 33.30
CA PHE A 187 -24.02 7.26 32.35
C PHE A 187 -22.99 6.97 31.25
N TYR A 188 -21.79 6.48 31.58
CA TYR A 188 -20.71 6.26 30.62
C TYR A 188 -21.02 5.11 29.65
N GLN A 189 -21.69 4.08 30.13
CA GLN A 189 -22.18 2.98 29.28
C GLN A 189 -23.32 3.44 28.39
N ASN A 190 -24.26 4.22 28.96
CA ASN A 190 -25.37 4.79 28.23
C ASN A 190 -24.89 5.72 27.10
N HIS A 191 -23.90 6.57 27.39
CA HIS A 191 -23.24 7.43 26.43
C HIS A 191 -22.66 6.63 25.26
N GLY A 192 -21.86 5.61 25.56
CA GLY A 192 -21.25 4.76 24.54
C GLY A 192 -22.27 4.01 23.68
N ALA A 193 -23.28 3.43 24.32
CA ALA A 193 -24.35 2.73 23.62
C ALA A 193 -25.16 3.65 22.69
N ASN A 194 -25.44 4.87 23.13
CA ASN A 194 -26.13 5.88 22.31
C ASN A 194 -25.30 6.33 21.10
N ILE A 195 -23.99 6.52 21.27
CA ILE A 195 -23.10 6.84 20.14
C ILE A 195 -23.09 5.70 19.12
N LEU A 196 -22.99 4.44 19.56
CA LEU A 196 -23.08 3.29 18.66
C LEU A 196 -24.43 3.23 17.96
N ALA A 197 -25.53 3.42 18.69
CA ALA A 197 -26.87 3.46 18.12
C ALA A 197 -27.01 4.56 17.06
N GLY A 198 -26.43 5.74 17.29
CA GLY A 198 -26.39 6.83 16.34
C GLY A 198 -25.53 6.56 15.11
N LEU A 199 -24.32 6.00 15.28
CA LEU A 199 -23.42 5.66 14.17
C LEU A 199 -24.02 4.61 13.23
N PHE A 200 -24.74 3.63 13.77
CA PHE A 200 -25.41 2.58 13.01
C PHE A 200 -26.87 2.89 12.66
N GLN A 201 -27.37 4.09 13.01
CA GLN A 201 -28.75 4.51 12.79
C GLN A 201 -29.79 3.49 13.31
N ILE A 202 -29.53 2.92 14.48
CA ILE A 202 -30.43 1.94 15.13
C ILE A 202 -31.67 2.64 15.70
N SER A 203 -31.57 3.93 16.02
CA SER A 203 -32.69 4.74 16.53
C SER A 203 -32.55 6.20 16.10
N ASP A 204 -33.68 6.81 15.74
CA ASP A 204 -33.79 8.24 15.40
C ASP A 204 -33.95 9.15 16.64
N GLU A 205 -34.08 8.55 17.83
CA GLU A 205 -34.28 9.28 19.08
C GLU A 205 -32.97 9.86 19.64
N PHE A 206 -31.82 9.27 19.29
CA PHE A 206 -30.52 9.83 19.62
C PHE A 206 -30.19 11.01 18.69
N LYS A 207 -30.16 12.23 19.25
CA LYS A 207 -29.94 13.45 18.47
C LYS A 207 -28.71 14.20 18.95
N ILE A 208 -27.87 14.59 17.99
CA ILE A 208 -26.70 15.44 18.20
C ILE A 208 -26.99 16.80 17.57
N LYS A 209 -27.05 17.84 18.39
CA LYS A 209 -27.23 19.23 17.96
C LYS A 209 -25.90 19.97 18.09
N PRO A 210 -25.32 20.48 16.99
CA PRO A 210 -24.12 21.30 17.06
C PRO A 210 -24.45 22.66 17.67
N LEU A 211 -23.66 23.10 18.64
CA LEU A 211 -23.86 24.39 19.31
C LEU A 211 -23.18 25.55 18.59
N ASN A 212 -22.20 25.26 17.74
CA ASN A 212 -21.42 26.26 17.02
C ASN A 212 -21.02 25.75 15.63
N THR A 213 -20.53 26.66 14.78
CA THR A 213 -20.06 26.35 13.42
C THR A 213 -18.97 25.29 13.41
N PHE A 214 -18.10 25.29 14.44
CA PHE A 214 -17.04 24.29 14.55
C PHE A 214 -17.60 22.87 14.78
N GLY A 215 -18.65 22.73 15.60
CA GLY A 215 -19.38 21.48 15.78
C GLY A 215 -20.01 20.98 14.47
N ILE A 216 -20.57 21.88 13.66
CA ILE A 216 -21.08 21.53 12.31
C ILE A 216 -19.94 20.98 11.44
N ILE A 217 -18.80 21.68 11.39
CA ILE A 217 -17.63 21.26 10.61
C ILE A 217 -17.14 19.88 11.07
N MET A 218 -17.02 19.66 12.38
CA MET A 218 -16.60 18.39 12.96
C MET A 218 -17.57 17.24 12.63
N LEU A 219 -18.88 17.49 12.66
CA LEU A 219 -19.89 16.50 12.23
C LEU A 219 -19.75 16.12 10.76
N VAL A 220 -19.55 17.11 9.88
CA VAL A 220 -19.36 16.86 8.44
C VAL A 220 -18.09 16.05 8.20
N ILE A 221 -16.97 16.44 8.81
CA ILE A 221 -15.69 15.71 8.70
C ILE A 221 -15.85 14.28 9.22
N GLY A 222 -16.48 14.10 10.39
CA GLY A 222 -16.72 12.79 10.98
C GLY A 222 -17.56 11.89 10.06
N LYS A 223 -18.65 12.40 9.50
CA LYS A 223 -19.50 11.66 8.54
C LYS A 223 -18.73 11.29 7.27
N LEU A 224 -17.94 12.21 6.71
CA LEU A 224 -17.10 11.95 5.53
C LEU A 224 -16.05 10.86 5.83
N MET A 225 -15.38 10.93 6.98
CA MET A 225 -14.42 9.91 7.39
C MET A 225 -15.08 8.54 7.54
N PHE A 226 -16.24 8.47 8.20
CA PHE A 226 -16.98 7.22 8.34
C PHE A 226 -17.39 6.64 6.99
N LEU A 227 -17.93 7.49 6.09
CA LEU A 227 -18.30 7.09 4.73
C LEU A 227 -17.10 6.54 3.95
N ILE A 228 -15.95 7.21 4.01
CA ILE A 228 -14.71 6.74 3.36
C ILE A 228 -14.31 5.36 3.89
N ILE A 229 -14.39 5.15 5.21
CA ILE A 229 -14.06 3.85 5.82
C ILE A 229 -15.03 2.75 5.34
N VAL A 230 -16.34 3.02 5.37
CA VAL A 230 -17.38 2.05 4.96
C VAL A 230 -17.27 1.70 3.47
N ILE A 231 -17.16 2.71 2.60
CA ILE A 231 -16.99 2.49 1.14
C ILE A 231 -15.76 1.62 0.88
N ASN A 232 -14.67 1.84 1.61
CA ASN A 232 -13.47 1.06 1.42
C ASN A 232 -13.62 -0.40 1.86
N ILE A 233 -14.30 -0.66 2.98
CA ILE A 233 -14.66 -2.02 3.39
C ILE A 233 -15.48 -2.71 2.30
N LEU A 234 -16.47 -2.01 1.75
CA LEU A 234 -17.31 -2.54 0.68
C LEU A 234 -16.51 -2.85 -0.59
N ILE A 235 -15.65 -1.93 -1.04
CA ILE A 235 -14.80 -2.15 -2.22
C ILE A 235 -13.89 -3.36 -2.00
N LYS A 236 -13.28 -3.49 -0.81
CA LYS A 236 -12.40 -4.61 -0.48
C LYS A 236 -13.15 -5.94 -0.46
N GLU A 237 -14.33 -5.98 0.14
CA GLU A 237 -15.17 -7.20 0.13
C GLU A 237 -15.66 -7.56 -1.28
N ILE A 238 -15.98 -6.56 -2.10
CA ILE A 238 -16.38 -6.78 -3.50
C ILE A 238 -15.20 -7.35 -4.30
N SER A 239 -13.99 -6.76 -4.20
CA SER A 239 -12.79 -7.28 -4.89
C SER A 239 -12.45 -8.71 -4.42
N ASN A 240 -12.46 -8.97 -3.10
CA ASN A 240 -12.23 -10.29 -2.55
C ASN A 240 -13.23 -11.35 -3.08
N LYS A 241 -14.52 -11.00 -3.15
CA LYS A 241 -15.57 -11.93 -3.63
C LYS A 241 -15.57 -12.11 -5.15
N LEU A 242 -15.17 -11.07 -5.89
CA LEU A 242 -15.12 -11.11 -7.35
C LEU A 242 -13.81 -11.69 -7.89
N LYS A 243 -12.82 -12.02 -7.03
CA LYS A 243 -11.45 -12.37 -7.46
C LYS A 243 -10.91 -11.39 -8.52
N LEU A 244 -11.16 -10.09 -8.28
CA LEU A 244 -10.64 -8.97 -9.06
C LEU A 244 -9.40 -8.41 -8.39
#